data_AF-M1XZW0-F1
#
_entry.id   AF-M1XZW0-F1
#
_cell.length_a   1.000
_cell.length_b   1.000
_cell.length_c   1.000
_cell.angle_alpha   90.00
_cell.angle_beta   90.00
_cell.angle_gamma   90.00
#
_symmetry.space_group_name_H-M   'P 1'
#
loop_
_entity.id
_entity.type
_entity.pdbx_description
1 polymer ?
#
loop_
_entity_poly.entity_id
_entity_poly.type
_entity_poly.pdbx_seq_one_letter_code
_entity_poly.pdbx_strand_id
1 'polypeptide(L)'
;MSTQTATTGRTGIANTTPKRLVAGAAGGFVGSLLMGVLMQTLNPGTMQMGIPAMYGFEGPAPTIGWAFHQYHGVVLGVGYVLGVENVRSLRQSARRLGGAVGLGVGYGVATTALPVFVMPLWLSTMGFGGAPPFPNLAIPGTLISAAMHVVYAVPVALAHYVAAGDAS
;
A
#
# COMPACT_ATOMS: atom_id res chain seq x y z
N MET A 1 23.93 -39.37 -25.77
CA MET A 1 22.85 -38.92 -24.86
C MET A 1 23.05 -37.45 -24.59
N SER A 2 22.07 -36.60 -24.88
CA SER A 2 22.11 -35.16 -24.57
C SER A 2 21.37 -34.95 -23.24
N THR A 3 22.09 -34.52 -22.21
CA THR A 3 21.50 -34.15 -20.93
C THR A 3 20.79 -32.81 -21.09
N GLN A 4 19.49 -32.83 -21.38
CA GLN A 4 18.67 -31.63 -21.23
C GLN A 4 18.50 -31.38 -19.73
N THR A 5 19.19 -30.35 -19.23
CA THR A 5 18.87 -29.78 -17.92
C THR A 5 17.50 -29.14 -18.05
N ALA A 6 16.47 -29.79 -17.49
CA ALA A 6 15.15 -29.20 -17.35
C ALA A 6 15.28 -28.01 -16.38
N THR A 7 15.43 -26.81 -16.94
CA THR A 7 15.27 -25.56 -16.19
C THR A 7 13.86 -25.57 -15.63
N THR A 8 13.71 -25.90 -14.34
CA THR A 8 12.46 -25.74 -13.60
C THR A 8 11.98 -24.31 -13.88
N GLY A 9 10.87 -24.21 -14.62
CA GLY A 9 10.35 -22.94 -15.11
C GLY A 9 10.24 -21.97 -13.96
N ARG A 10 11.08 -20.93 -13.99
CA ARG A 10 10.94 -19.78 -13.11
C ARG A 10 9.55 -19.21 -13.39
N THR A 11 8.60 -19.49 -12.49
CA THR A 11 7.26 -18.92 -12.50
C THR A 11 7.35 -17.43 -12.14
N GLY A 12 8.04 -16.68 -13.00
CA GLY A 12 8.10 -15.24 -12.93
C GLY A 12 6.78 -14.69 -13.41
N ILE A 13 5.94 -14.25 -12.48
CA ILE A 13 4.85 -13.34 -12.81
C ILE A 13 5.53 -11.99 -13.02
N ALA A 14 5.42 -11.38 -14.20
CA ALA A 14 5.81 -9.98 -14.44
C ALA A 14 7.14 -9.55 -13.76
N ASN A 15 8.28 -10.06 -14.25
CA ASN A 15 9.64 -9.77 -13.75
C ASN A 15 9.87 -9.90 -12.22
N THR A 16 8.94 -10.49 -11.47
CA THR A 16 9.03 -10.64 -10.00
C THR A 16 9.11 -12.10 -9.57
N THR A 17 9.33 -12.33 -8.28
CA THR A 17 9.39 -13.65 -7.66
C THR A 17 8.36 -13.75 -6.53
N PRO A 18 7.87 -14.95 -6.18
CA PRO A 18 7.00 -15.14 -5.03
C PRO A 18 7.57 -14.55 -3.73
N LYS A 19 8.89 -14.70 -3.51
CA LYS A 19 9.58 -14.11 -2.35
C LYS A 19 9.40 -12.59 -2.28
N ARG A 20 9.56 -11.89 -3.40
CA ARG A 20 9.40 -10.43 -3.45
C ARG A 20 7.95 -10.01 -3.26
N LEU A 21 7.00 -10.77 -3.81
CA LEU A 21 5.58 -10.53 -3.57
C LEU A 21 5.21 -10.68 -2.10
N VAL A 22 5.70 -11.74 -1.45
CA VAL A 22 5.52 -11.97 0.00
C VAL A 22 6.16 -10.84 0.80
N ALA A 23 7.33 -10.35 0.40
CA ALA A 23 7.97 -9.22 1.06
C ALA A 23 7.14 -7.93 0.92
N GLY A 24 6.58 -7.65 -0.25
CA GLY A 24 5.65 -6.54 -0.45
C GLY A 24 4.39 -6.66 0.41
N ALA A 25 3.80 -7.85 0.47
CA ALA A 25 2.65 -8.14 1.33
C ALA A 25 2.97 -7.92 2.82
N ALA A 26 4.10 -8.45 3.30
CA ALA A 26 4.54 -8.28 4.69
C ALA A 26 4.84 -6.81 5.03
N GLY A 27 5.56 -6.11 4.16
CA GLY A 27 5.82 -4.68 4.32
C GLY A 27 4.54 -3.84 4.29
N GLY A 28 3.58 -4.23 3.44
CA GLY A 28 2.26 -3.61 3.37
C GLY A 28 1.42 -3.84 4.62
N PHE A 29 1.46 -5.04 5.19
CA PHE A 29 0.81 -5.34 6.46
C PHE A 29 1.39 -4.50 7.61
N VAL A 30 2.72 -4.46 7.74
CA VAL A 30 3.42 -3.70 8.79
C VAL A 30 3.17 -2.20 8.62
N GLY A 31 3.34 -1.66 7.42
CA GLY A 31 3.07 -0.25 7.13
C GLY A 31 1.62 0.13 7.41
N SER A 32 0.67 -0.75 7.04
CA SER A 32 -0.75 -0.49 7.26
C SER A 32 -1.12 -0.53 8.73
N LEU A 33 -0.48 -1.39 9.53
CA LEU A 33 -0.63 -1.41 10.97
C LEU A 33 -0.18 -0.07 11.58
N LEU A 34 1.00 0.42 11.21
CA LEU A 34 1.54 1.70 11.69
C LEU A 34 0.63 2.87 11.32
N MET A 35 0.25 2.97 10.04
CA MET A 35 -0.68 3.99 9.56
C MET A 35 -2.05 3.87 10.23
N GLY A 36 -2.55 2.66 10.42
CA GLY A 36 -3.85 2.38 11.03
C GLY A 36 -3.90 2.85 12.47
N VAL A 37 -2.81 2.69 13.24
CA VAL A 37 -2.72 3.21 14.62
C VAL A 37 -2.75 4.74 14.63
N LEU A 38 -2.00 5.38 13.72
CA LEU A 38 -2.04 6.84 13.57
C LEU A 38 -3.42 7.33 13.16
N MET A 39 -4.08 6.63 12.23
CA MET A 39 -5.42 6.98 11.80
C MET A 39 -6.44 6.78 12.92
N GLN A 40 -6.36 5.69 13.69
CA GLN A 40 -7.26 5.43 14.81
C GLN A 40 -7.14 6.49 15.92
N THR A 41 -5.97 7.10 16.08
CA THR A 41 -5.71 8.13 17.10
C THR A 41 -6.03 9.54 16.60
N LEU A 42 -5.68 9.87 15.37
CA LEU A 42 -5.84 11.21 14.80
C LEU A 42 -7.19 11.42 14.10
N ASN A 43 -7.79 10.35 13.58
CA ASN A 43 -9.07 10.38 12.87
C ASN A 43 -9.85 9.06 13.06
N PRO A 44 -10.35 8.77 14.28
CA PRO A 44 -11.04 7.53 14.59
C PRO A 44 -12.26 7.28 13.71
N GLY A 45 -12.93 8.35 13.25
CA GLY A 45 -14.11 8.26 12.39
C GLY A 45 -13.82 7.58 11.05
N THR A 46 -12.62 7.76 10.47
CA THR A 46 -12.25 7.06 9.24
C THR A 46 -12.16 5.54 9.47
N MET A 47 -11.56 5.09 10.56
CA MET A 47 -11.43 3.67 10.86
C MET A 47 -12.77 3.04 11.27
N GLN A 48 -13.59 3.75 12.05
CA GLN A 48 -14.81 3.20 12.64
C GLN A 48 -16.03 3.30 11.72
N MET A 49 -16.09 4.32 10.86
CA MET A 49 -17.26 4.61 10.02
C MET A 49 -16.89 4.60 8.55
N GLY A 50 -15.89 5.39 8.15
CA GLY A 50 -15.56 5.62 6.75
C GLY A 50 -15.18 4.34 6.02
N ILE A 51 -14.14 3.64 6.47
CA ILE A 51 -13.68 2.41 5.81
C ILE A 51 -14.78 1.33 5.77
N PRO A 52 -15.49 1.02 6.87
CA PRO A 52 -16.62 0.09 6.81
C PRO A 52 -17.71 0.51 5.82
N ALA A 53 -18.07 1.80 5.76
CA ALA A 53 -19.12 2.30 4.87
C ALA A 53 -18.76 2.15 3.39
N MET A 54 -17.47 2.18 3.02
CA MET A 54 -17.03 1.86 1.65
C MET A 54 -17.46 0.43 1.24
N TYR A 55 -17.61 -0.48 2.20
CA TYR A 55 -18.01 -1.86 1.95
C TYR A 55 -19.46 -2.15 2.31
N GLY A 56 -20.25 -1.10 2.57
CA GLY A 56 -21.69 -1.23 2.82
C GLY A 56 -22.05 -1.63 4.25
N PHE A 57 -21.09 -1.53 5.19
CA PHE A 57 -21.38 -1.72 6.60
C PHE A 57 -21.85 -0.41 7.22
N GLU A 58 -22.98 -0.48 7.92
CA GLU A 58 -23.54 0.64 8.67
C GLU A 58 -23.03 0.68 10.11
N GLY A 59 -23.07 1.88 10.71
CA GLY A 59 -22.69 2.11 12.10
C GLY A 59 -21.18 1.97 12.38
N PRO A 60 -20.78 2.17 13.65
CA PRO A 60 -19.38 1.99 14.05
C PRO A 60 -18.97 0.52 14.00
N ALA A 61 -18.04 0.18 13.10
CA ALA A 61 -17.52 -1.17 12.93
C ALA A 61 -15.99 -1.17 12.90
N PRO A 62 -15.31 -0.85 14.04
CA PRO A 62 -13.84 -0.71 14.09
C PRO A 62 -13.11 -1.95 13.58
N THR A 63 -13.54 -3.15 13.95
CA THR A 63 -12.91 -4.40 13.51
C THR A 63 -12.98 -4.59 12.00
N ILE A 64 -14.11 -4.21 11.38
CA ILE A 64 -14.29 -4.27 9.93
C ILE A 64 -13.40 -3.23 9.24
N GLY A 65 -13.34 -2.02 9.80
CA GLY A 65 -12.46 -0.97 9.29
C GLY A 65 -10.99 -1.39 9.32
N TRP A 66 -10.53 -1.95 10.43
CA TRP A 66 -9.18 -2.49 10.56
C TRP A 66 -8.91 -3.64 9.58
N ALA A 67 -9.85 -4.57 9.41
CA ALA A 67 -9.70 -5.68 8.48
C ALA A 67 -9.51 -5.19 7.03
N PHE A 68 -10.35 -4.26 6.57
CA PHE A 68 -10.23 -3.68 5.24
C PHE A 68 -9.00 -2.78 5.10
N HIS A 69 -8.63 -2.03 6.13
CA HIS A 69 -7.39 -1.23 6.12
C HIS A 69 -6.15 -2.12 5.97
N GLN A 70 -6.08 -3.24 6.70
CA GLN A 70 -5.00 -4.22 6.56
C GLN A 70 -5.02 -4.89 5.17
N TYR A 71 -6.19 -5.25 4.66
CA TYR A 71 -6.34 -5.80 3.32
C TYR A 71 -5.76 -4.87 2.24
N HIS A 72 -6.15 -3.59 2.24
CA HIS A 72 -5.61 -2.60 1.30
C HIS A 72 -4.11 -2.45 1.45
N GLY A 73 -3.60 -2.43 2.68
CA GLY A 73 -2.17 -2.39 2.96
C GLY A 73 -1.40 -3.51 2.26
N VAL A 74 -1.89 -4.74 2.36
CA VAL A 74 -1.29 -5.90 1.69
C VAL A 74 -1.38 -5.78 0.17
N VAL A 75 -2.55 -5.43 -0.36
CA VAL A 75 -2.79 -5.31 -1.82
C VAL A 75 -1.89 -4.23 -2.43
N LEU A 76 -1.81 -3.07 -1.79
CA LEU A 76 -0.94 -1.97 -2.21
C LEU A 76 0.54 -2.34 -2.09
N GLY A 77 0.93 -3.07 -1.03
CA GLY A 77 2.29 -3.57 -0.88
C GLY A 77 2.72 -4.52 -2.01
N VAL A 78 1.82 -5.40 -2.43
CA VAL A 78 1.99 -6.25 -3.61
C VAL A 78 2.05 -5.39 -4.90
N GLY A 79 1.15 -4.41 -5.02
CA GLY A 79 1.12 -3.47 -6.15
C GLY A 79 2.42 -2.68 -6.32
N TYR A 80 3.03 -2.24 -5.22
CA TYR A 80 4.34 -1.60 -5.23
C TYR A 80 5.40 -2.50 -5.85
N VAL A 81 5.49 -3.76 -5.40
CA VAL A 81 6.48 -4.71 -5.93
C VAL A 81 6.28 -4.96 -7.42
N LEU A 82 5.04 -5.15 -7.85
CA LEU A 82 4.70 -5.30 -9.27
C LEU A 82 5.10 -4.06 -10.07
N GLY A 83 4.81 -2.85 -9.58
CA GLY A 83 5.18 -1.61 -10.25
C GLY A 83 6.70 -1.42 -10.37
N VAL A 84 7.43 -1.62 -9.27
CA VAL A 84 8.88 -1.43 -9.21
C VAL A 84 9.62 -2.46 -10.05
N GLU A 85 9.26 -3.74 -9.94
CA GLU A 85 9.98 -4.81 -10.65
C GLU A 85 9.77 -4.78 -12.17
N ASN A 86 8.69 -4.16 -12.66
CA ASN A 86 8.39 -4.08 -14.09
C ASN A 86 8.92 -2.82 -14.78
N VAL A 87 9.51 -1.89 -14.04
CA VAL A 87 10.15 -0.70 -14.61
C VAL A 87 11.65 -0.73 -14.29
N ARG A 88 12.49 -0.85 -15.34
CA ARG A 88 13.94 -1.06 -15.19
C ARG A 88 14.62 -0.01 -14.30
N SER A 89 14.29 1.27 -14.47
CA SER A 89 14.86 2.37 -13.70
C SER A 89 14.45 2.33 -12.22
N LEU A 90 13.18 2.03 -11.93
CA LEU A 90 12.69 1.86 -10.56
C LEU A 90 13.36 0.66 -9.89
N ARG A 91 13.43 -0.47 -10.59
CA ARG A 91 14.10 -1.69 -10.09
C ARG A 91 15.58 -1.45 -9.76
N GLN A 92 16.30 -0.70 -10.59
CA GLN A 92 17.70 -0.36 -10.32
C GLN A 92 17.84 0.57 -9.10
N SER A 93 16.92 1.52 -8.95
CA SER A 93 16.89 2.45 -7.81
C SER A 93 16.56 1.71 -6.51
N ALA A 94 15.57 0.82 -6.53
CA ALA A 94 15.13 0.03 -5.38
C ALA A 94 16.20 -0.91 -4.81
N ARG A 95 17.25 -1.23 -5.58
CA ARG A 95 18.39 -2.05 -5.11
C ARG A 95 19.40 -1.28 -4.27
N ARG A 96 19.25 0.03 -4.14
CA ARG A 96 20.09 0.88 -3.28
C ARG A 96 19.24 1.35 -2.12
N LEU A 97 19.77 1.34 -0.90
CA LEU A 97 19.01 1.74 0.30
C LEU A 97 18.38 3.13 0.15
N GLY A 98 19.16 4.14 -0.26
CA GLY A 98 18.63 5.50 -0.48
C GLY A 98 17.57 5.56 -1.58
N GLY A 99 17.71 4.73 -2.63
CA GLY A 99 16.71 4.64 -3.70
C GLY A 99 15.43 3.94 -3.24
N ALA A 100 15.53 2.90 -2.42
CA ALA A 100 14.37 2.25 -1.81
C ALA A 100 13.59 3.21 -0.90
N VAL A 101 14.29 3.95 -0.02
CA VAL A 101 13.65 4.97 0.83
C VAL A 101 12.98 6.05 -0.02
N GLY A 102 13.66 6.58 -1.04
CA GLY A 102 13.09 7.57 -1.95
C GLY A 102 11.84 7.07 -2.69
N LEU A 103 11.85 5.82 -3.15
CA LEU A 103 10.69 5.18 -3.76
C LEU A 103 9.55 4.97 -2.76
N GLY A 104 9.85 4.62 -1.51
CA GLY A 104 8.85 4.54 -0.44
C GLY A 104 8.17 5.89 -0.18
N VAL A 105 8.95 6.97 -0.08
CA VAL A 105 8.39 8.33 0.06
C VAL A 105 7.52 8.70 -1.15
N GLY A 106 8.03 8.52 -2.36
CA GLY A 106 7.27 8.80 -3.59
C GLY A 106 5.99 7.96 -3.68
N TYR A 107 6.03 6.70 -3.28
CA TYR A 107 4.86 5.82 -3.26
C TYR A 107 3.84 6.22 -2.18
N GLY A 108 4.29 6.68 -1.02
CA GLY A 108 3.40 7.25 0.00
C GLY A 108 2.68 8.51 -0.49
N VAL A 109 3.42 9.42 -1.13
CA VAL A 109 2.81 10.61 -1.75
C VAL A 109 1.81 10.20 -2.84
N ALA A 110 2.15 9.23 -3.69
CA ALA A 110 1.25 8.74 -4.73
C ALA A 110 -0.02 8.08 -4.16
N THR A 111 0.11 7.26 -3.11
CA THR A 111 -1.05 6.59 -2.48
C THR A 111 -1.97 7.56 -1.73
N THR A 112 -1.52 8.80 -1.45
CA THR A 112 -2.40 9.88 -0.97
C THR A 112 -3.51 10.22 -1.97
N ALA A 113 -3.36 9.89 -3.24
CA ALA A 113 -4.44 10.00 -4.23
C ALA A 113 -5.68 9.16 -3.85
N LEU A 114 -5.52 8.07 -3.08
CA LEU A 114 -6.63 7.21 -2.67
C LEU A 114 -7.63 7.94 -1.76
N PRO A 115 -7.24 8.53 -0.61
CA PRO A 115 -8.17 9.30 0.22
C PRO A 115 -8.62 10.63 -0.42
N VAL A 116 -7.86 11.18 -1.38
CA VAL A 116 -8.21 12.43 -2.07
C VAL A 116 -9.26 12.22 -3.14
N PHE A 117 -9.17 11.14 -3.93
CA PHE A 117 -10.02 10.92 -5.08
C PHE A 117 -10.90 9.66 -4.95
N VAL A 118 -10.32 8.53 -4.57
CA VAL A 118 -11.02 7.24 -4.60
C VAL A 118 -12.02 7.12 -3.44
N MET A 119 -11.59 7.41 -2.22
CA MET A 119 -12.42 7.33 -1.02
C MET A 119 -13.68 8.19 -1.09
N PRO A 120 -13.64 9.49 -1.43
CA PRO A 120 -14.87 10.30 -1.50
C PRO A 120 -15.85 9.78 -2.55
N LEU A 121 -15.37 9.39 -3.73
CA LEU A 121 -16.24 8.81 -4.77
C LEU A 121 -16.86 7.50 -4.30
N TRP A 122 -16.07 6.60 -3.71
CA TRP A 122 -16.56 5.32 -3.21
C TRP A 122 -17.62 5.53 -2.11
N LEU A 123 -17.34 6.37 -1.12
CA LEU A 123 -18.30 6.69 -0.07
C LEU A 123 -19.59 7.31 -0.60
N SER A 124 -19.49 8.24 -1.56
CA SER A 124 -20.66 8.81 -2.22
C SER A 124 -21.47 7.76 -2.98
N THR A 125 -20.83 6.81 -3.66
CA THR A 125 -21.54 5.70 -4.34
C THR A 125 -22.27 4.78 -3.37
N MET A 126 -21.77 4.63 -2.14
CA MET A 126 -22.42 3.86 -1.08
C MET A 126 -23.50 4.65 -0.32
N GLY A 127 -23.74 5.91 -0.69
CA GLY A 127 -24.73 6.77 -0.03
C GLY A 127 -24.32 7.21 1.38
N PHE A 128 -23.03 7.14 1.73
CA PHE A 128 -22.56 7.50 3.07
C PHE A 128 -22.69 9.02 3.30
N GLY A 129 -23.57 9.41 4.22
CA GLY A 129 -23.85 10.84 4.50
C GLY A 129 -22.65 11.65 4.99
N GLY A 130 -21.61 10.99 5.51
CA GLY A 130 -20.35 11.61 5.94
C GLY A 130 -19.24 11.60 4.88
N ALA A 131 -19.56 11.37 3.61
CA ALA A 131 -18.57 11.38 2.54
C ALA A 131 -17.89 12.76 2.43
N PRO A 132 -16.54 12.83 2.41
CA PRO A 132 -15.86 14.10 2.21
C PRO A 132 -16.15 14.70 0.82
N PRO A 133 -16.06 16.03 0.65
CA PRO A 133 -16.17 16.67 -0.66
C PRO A 133 -15.17 16.08 -1.66
N PHE A 134 -15.55 16.01 -2.95
CA PHE A 134 -14.66 15.62 -4.03
C PHE A 134 -14.11 16.85 -4.77
N PRO A 135 -12.78 16.98 -4.97
CA PRO A 135 -11.72 16.17 -4.35
C PRO A 135 -11.55 16.50 -2.85
N ASN A 136 -11.11 15.51 -2.07
CA ASN A 136 -10.95 15.65 -0.61
C ASN A 136 -9.62 16.35 -0.28
N LEU A 137 -9.57 17.65 -0.54
CA LEU A 137 -8.42 18.52 -0.26
C LEU A 137 -8.74 19.46 0.89
N ALA A 138 -8.01 19.32 1.99
CA ALA A 138 -8.13 20.18 3.16
C ALA A 138 -6.76 20.38 3.81
N ILE A 139 -6.36 21.62 4.09
CA ILE A 139 -5.08 21.91 4.78
C ILE A 139 -5.41 22.23 6.24
N PRO A 140 -4.77 21.57 7.24
CA PRO A 140 -3.59 20.69 7.14
C PRO A 140 -3.87 19.20 6.91
N GLY A 141 -5.14 18.76 6.85
CA GLY A 141 -5.53 17.35 6.81
C GLY A 141 -4.89 16.51 5.69
N THR A 142 -4.81 17.02 4.47
CA THR A 142 -4.18 16.36 3.31
C THR A 142 -2.68 16.15 3.52
N LEU A 143 -1.99 17.09 4.18
CA LEU A 143 -0.57 16.95 4.49
C LEU A 143 -0.33 15.87 5.56
N ILE A 144 -1.20 15.83 6.58
CA ILE A 144 -1.17 14.78 7.61
C ILE A 144 -1.47 13.42 6.98
N SER A 145 -2.46 13.34 6.09
CA SER A 145 -2.77 12.14 5.32
C SER A 145 -1.57 11.69 4.49
N ALA A 146 -0.90 12.60 3.79
CA ALA A 146 0.30 12.28 3.02
C ALA A 146 1.43 11.73 3.89
N ALA A 147 1.68 12.35 5.04
CA ALA A 147 2.67 11.86 6.00
C ALA A 147 2.34 10.43 6.48
N MET A 148 1.07 10.14 6.78
CA MET A 148 0.64 8.78 7.16
C MET A 148 0.84 7.76 6.03
N HIS A 149 0.60 8.14 4.78
CA HIS A 149 0.86 7.25 3.63
C HIS A 149 2.36 7.02 3.40
N VAL A 150 3.21 7.99 3.72
CA VAL A 150 4.67 7.79 3.73
C VAL A 150 5.07 6.81 4.84
N VAL A 151 4.49 6.93 6.04
CA VAL A 151 4.70 5.96 7.14
C VAL A 151 4.29 4.54 6.71
N TYR A 152 3.23 4.40 5.94
CA TYR A 152 2.83 3.13 5.34
C TYR A 152 3.84 2.62 4.29
N ALA A 153 4.29 3.47 3.37
CA ALA A 153 5.00 3.07 2.18
C ALA A 153 6.49 2.77 2.41
N VAL A 154 7.12 3.36 3.42
CA VAL A 154 8.55 3.10 3.73
C VAL A 154 8.78 1.63 4.13
N PRO A 155 8.01 1.01 5.06
CA PRO A 155 8.10 -0.42 5.34
C PRO A 155 7.94 -1.33 4.11
N VAL A 156 7.01 -0.98 3.20
CA VAL A 156 6.82 -1.71 1.93
C VAL A 156 8.11 -1.71 1.11
N ALA A 157 8.68 -0.52 0.90
CA ALA A 157 9.88 -0.35 0.09
C ALA A 157 11.12 -1.01 0.72
N LEU A 158 11.25 -0.96 2.05
CA LEU A 158 12.35 -1.60 2.77
C LEU A 158 12.24 -3.13 2.75
N ALA A 159 11.04 -3.69 2.94
CA ALA A 159 10.83 -5.14 2.86
C ALA A 159 11.19 -5.66 1.46
N HIS A 160 10.78 -4.93 0.41
CA HIS A 160 11.19 -5.23 -0.97
C HIS A 160 12.71 -5.15 -1.16
N TYR A 161 13.36 -4.09 -0.67
CA TYR A 161 14.82 -3.91 -0.76
C TYR A 161 15.59 -5.09 -0.13
N VAL A 162 15.20 -5.50 1.08
CA VAL A 162 15.81 -6.65 1.77
C VAL A 162 15.64 -7.92 0.95
N ALA A 163 14.43 -8.20 0.47
CA ALA A 163 14.17 -9.39 -0.35
C ALA A 163 14.89 -9.38 -1.72
N ALA A 164 15.23 -8.19 -2.23
CA ALA A 164 15.99 -8.03 -3.47
C ALA A 164 17.51 -8.18 -3.29
N GLY A 165 18.04 -7.87 -2.10
CA GLY A 165 19.46 -7.98 -1.75
C GLY A 165 19.96 -9.42 -1.66
N ASP A 166 19.14 -10.36 -1.22
CA ASP A 166 19.50 -11.78 -1.11
C ASP A 166 19.67 -12.51 -2.46
N ALA A 167 19.52 -11.81 -3.59
CA ALA A 167 19.55 -12.39 -4.94
C ALA A 167 20.75 -11.92 -5.78
N SER A 168 21.73 -11.23 -5.16
CA SER A 168 22.98 -10.79 -5.78
C SER A 168 24.13 -11.74 -5.51
#